data_AF-A0A0G1NY45-F1
#
_entry.id   AF-A0A0G1NY45-F1
#
_cell.length_a   1.000
_cell.length_b   1.000
_cell.length_c   1.000
_cell.angle_alpha   90.00
_cell.angle_beta   90.00
_cell.angle_gamma   90.00
#
_symmetry.space_group_name_H-M   'P 1'
#
loop_
_entity.id
_entity.type
_entity.pdbx_description
1 polymer ?
#
loop_
_entity_poly.entity_id
_entity_poly.type
_entity_poly.pdbx_seq_one_letter_code
_entity_poly.pdbx_strand_id
1 'polypeptide(L)'
;MINVCVVDDKGKVLLQIRSMKKRNWPGGYDFSCGENLKSGESYEEAVYRGMNEEIGLKRREILEVRDVGSFSPDQKRGFACFGKVYTARITKNADFDYDINEIADLRWESIEKIRDLYEHNPEMFKGDFKSIFELAFNS
;
A
#
# COMPACT_ATOMS: atom_id res chain seq x y z
N MET A 1 3.64 7.55 9.60
CA MET A 1 3.62 6.27 8.85
C MET A 1 3.91 6.51 7.37
N ILE A 2 4.29 5.48 6.64
CA ILE A 2 4.34 5.47 5.17
C ILE A 2 3.27 4.55 4.63
N ASN A 3 2.72 4.90 3.46
CA ASN A 3 1.85 4.05 2.68
C ASN A 3 2.40 4.00 1.27
N VAL A 4 2.51 2.82 0.69
CA VAL A 4 3.12 2.62 -0.62
C VAL A 4 2.13 1.90 -1.53
N CYS A 5 1.92 2.45 -2.72
CA CYS A 5 1.27 1.77 -3.83
C CYS A 5 2.32 1.33 -4.84
N VAL A 6 2.53 0.03 -4.95
CA VAL A 6 3.46 -0.57 -5.92
C VAL A 6 2.75 -0.65 -7.27
N VAL A 7 3.42 -0.21 -8.33
CA VAL A 7 2.90 -0.11 -9.69
C VAL A 7 3.76 -0.91 -10.66
N ASP A 8 3.13 -1.75 -11.48
CA ASP A 8 3.81 -2.51 -12.52
C ASP A 8 4.13 -1.66 -13.77
N ASP A 9 4.77 -2.26 -14.77
CA ASP A 9 5.11 -1.63 -16.04
C ASP A 9 3.88 -1.28 -16.91
N LYS A 10 2.71 -1.79 -16.55
CA LYS A 10 1.42 -1.56 -17.23
C LYS A 10 0.52 -0.59 -16.48
N GLY A 11 0.99 0.00 -15.38
CA GLY A 11 0.21 0.93 -14.56
C GLY A 11 -0.83 0.25 -13.66
N LYS A 12 -0.77 -1.06 -13.48
CA LYS A 12 -1.58 -1.77 -12.48
C LYS A 12 -0.97 -1.59 -11.10
N VAL A 13 -1.83 -1.56 -10.09
CA VAL A 13 -1.44 -1.40 -8.69
C VAL A 13 -1.53 -2.75 -8.00
N LEU A 14 -0.55 -3.03 -7.13
CA LEU A 14 -0.53 -4.23 -6.30
C LEU A 14 -1.45 -4.02 -5.09
N LEU A 15 -2.61 -4.65 -5.09
CA LEU A 15 -3.47 -4.74 -3.91
C LEU A 15 -3.02 -5.88 -3.00
N GLN A 16 -2.90 -5.56 -1.71
CA GLN A 16 -2.70 -6.55 -0.68
C GLN A 16 -4.06 -7.03 -0.18
N ILE A 17 -4.24 -8.35 -0.09
CA ILE A 17 -5.41 -8.94 0.56
C ILE A 17 -4.96 -9.44 1.92
N ARG A 18 -5.56 -8.90 2.96
CA ARG A 18 -5.21 -9.18 4.34
C ARG A 18 -5.59 -10.61 4.70
N SER A 19 -4.74 -11.30 5.44
CA SER A 19 -5.05 -12.64 5.95
C SER A 19 -6.33 -12.67 6.77
N MET A 20 -7.09 -13.76 6.67
CA MET A 20 -8.28 -14.00 7.49
C MET A 20 -7.97 -14.09 8.99
N LYS A 21 -6.70 -14.27 9.37
CA LYS A 21 -6.24 -14.33 10.76
C LYS A 21 -6.03 -12.95 11.39
N LYS A 22 -6.04 -11.87 10.59
CA LYS A 22 -5.84 -10.50 11.09
C LYS A 22 -7.04 -10.08 11.94
N ARG A 23 -6.75 -9.43 13.08
CA ARG A 23 -7.78 -8.89 13.98
C ARG A 23 -8.65 -7.83 13.31
N ASN A 24 -8.04 -7.00 12.45
CA ASN A 24 -8.73 -5.90 11.78
C ASN A 24 -8.76 -6.15 10.26
N TRP A 25 -9.95 -5.99 9.66
CA TRP A 25 -10.25 -6.21 8.24
C TRP A 25 -9.74 -7.57 7.70
N PRO A 26 -10.16 -8.72 8.29
CA PRO A 26 -9.78 -10.04 7.79
C PRO A 26 -10.33 -10.25 6.37
N GLY A 27 -9.46 -10.63 5.43
CA GLY A 27 -9.83 -10.77 4.01
C GLY A 27 -10.05 -9.44 3.29
N GLY A 28 -9.82 -8.31 3.96
CA GLY A 28 -9.99 -6.98 3.39
C GLY A 28 -8.86 -6.58 2.45
N TYR A 29 -9.13 -5.59 1.60
CA TYR A 29 -8.15 -4.98 0.71
C TYR A 29 -7.38 -3.88 1.42
N ASP A 30 -6.07 -3.87 1.21
CA ASP A 30 -5.12 -2.90 1.75
C ASP A 30 -4.18 -2.39 0.63
N PHE A 31 -3.41 -1.36 0.96
CA PHE A 31 -2.32 -0.88 0.11
C PHE A 31 -1.25 -1.95 -0.06
N SER A 32 -0.35 -1.76 -1.03
CA SER A 32 0.76 -2.70 -1.24
C SER A 32 1.64 -2.84 0.01
N CYS A 33 1.90 -1.73 0.71
CA CYS A 33 2.63 -1.72 1.98
C CYS A 33 2.20 -0.53 2.85
N GLY A 34 2.09 -0.74 4.17
CA GLY A 34 1.77 0.30 5.15
C GLY A 34 2.55 0.14 6.45
N GLU A 35 3.54 1.01 6.70
CA GLU A 35 4.52 0.80 7.78
C GLU A 35 4.75 2.06 8.64
N ASN A 36 5.14 1.86 9.89
CA ASN A 36 5.54 2.95 10.78
C ASN A 36 7.05 3.18 10.74
N LEU A 37 7.45 4.44 10.93
CA LEU A 37 8.86 4.81 11.02
C LEU A 37 9.43 4.34 12.37
N LYS A 38 10.67 3.88 12.35
CA LYS A 38 11.48 3.67 13.56
C LYS A 38 12.11 5.01 14.02
N SER A 39 12.49 5.10 15.29
CA SER A 39 13.13 6.31 15.82
C SER A 39 14.42 6.63 15.05
N GLY A 40 14.54 7.86 14.54
CA GLY A 40 15.68 8.30 13.74
C GLY A 40 15.67 7.84 12.28
N GLU A 41 14.66 7.07 11.85
CA GLU A 41 14.52 6.57 10.49
C GLU A 41 13.91 7.65 9.57
N SER A 42 14.46 7.80 8.36
CA SER A 42 13.86 8.62 7.32
C SER A 42 12.65 7.93 6.68
N TYR A 43 11.77 8.70 6.05
CA TYR A 43 10.63 8.14 5.33
C TYR A 43 11.05 7.20 4.19
N GLU A 44 12.12 7.54 3.47
CA GLU A 44 12.61 6.72 2.37
C GLU A 44 13.17 5.38 2.86
N GLU A 45 13.93 5.37 3.96
CA GLU A 45 14.39 4.13 4.60
C GLU A 45 13.20 3.25 5.03
N ALA A 46 12.17 3.86 5.65
CA ALA A 46 10.96 3.16 6.05
C ALA A 46 10.20 2.57 4.85
N VAL A 47 10.19 3.23 3.69
CA VAL A 47 9.57 2.71 2.46
C VAL A 47 10.27 1.45 1.99
N TYR A 48 11.60 1.47 1.83
CA TYR A 48 12.34 0.28 1.37
C TYR A 48 12.29 -0.85 2.40
N ARG A 49 12.39 -0.53 3.69
CA ARG A 49 12.27 -1.52 4.76
C ARG A 49 10.89 -2.16 4.78
N GLY A 50 9.83 -1.35 4.82
CA GLY A 50 8.46 -1.83 4.91
C GLY A 50 8.08 -2.72 3.73
N MET A 51 8.43 -2.33 2.50
CA MET A 51 8.18 -3.18 1.32
C MET A 51 8.92 -4.52 1.38
N ASN A 52 10.13 -4.54 1.93
CA ASN A 52 10.87 -5.79 2.10
C ASN A 52 10.30 -6.64 3.25
N GLU A 53 9.93 -6.03 4.38
CA GLU A 53 9.40 -6.75 5.55
C GLU A 53 7.97 -7.28 5.32
N GLU A 54 7.08 -6.53 4.66
CA GLU A 54 5.68 -6.94 4.47
C GLU A 54 5.47 -7.83 3.25
N ILE A 55 6.05 -7.46 2.10
CA ILE A 55 5.78 -8.12 0.82
C ILE A 55 7.03 -8.77 0.19
N GLY A 56 8.17 -8.74 0.87
CA GLY A 56 9.42 -9.36 0.40
C GLY A 56 10.07 -8.68 -0.80
N LEU A 57 9.59 -7.49 -1.18
CA LEU A 57 10.06 -6.79 -2.38
C LEU A 57 11.45 -6.21 -2.14
N LYS A 58 12.44 -6.70 -2.89
CA LYS A 58 13.84 -6.32 -2.69
C LYS A 58 14.14 -5.01 -3.39
N ARG A 59 15.03 -4.21 -2.79
CA ARG A 59 15.44 -2.90 -3.35
C ARG A 59 15.87 -2.95 -4.82
N ARG A 60 16.53 -4.02 -5.26
CA ARG A 60 16.98 -4.19 -6.65
C ARG A 60 15.84 -4.33 -7.67
N GLU A 61 14.64 -4.65 -7.21
CA GLU A 61 13.45 -4.85 -8.04
C GLU A 61 12.65 -3.56 -8.20
N ILE A 62 12.99 -2.53 -7.42
CA ILE A 62 12.35 -1.22 -7.43
C ILE A 62 13.13 -0.30 -8.37
N LEU A 63 12.45 0.17 -9.40
CA LEU A 63 13.00 1.08 -10.41
C LEU A 63 12.94 2.54 -9.96
N GLU A 64 11.88 2.90 -9.24
CA GLU A 64 11.62 4.28 -8.84
C GLU A 64 10.69 4.29 -7.62
N VAL A 65 10.94 5.22 -6.70
CA VAL A 65 10.02 5.58 -5.62
C VAL A 65 9.73 7.07 -5.73
N ARG A 66 8.45 7.46 -5.72
CA ARG A 66 8.03 8.87 -5.73
C ARG A 66 7.22 9.20 -4.50
N ASP A 67 7.54 10.31 -3.86
CA ASP A 67 6.68 10.97 -2.87
C ASP A 67 5.53 11.64 -3.61
N VAL A 68 4.30 11.19 -3.34
CA VAL A 68 3.09 11.65 -4.04
C VAL A 68 2.18 12.46 -3.12
N GLY A 69 2.48 12.53 -1.83
CA GLY A 69 1.71 13.34 -0.91
C GLY A 69 1.94 13.03 0.55
N SER A 70 1.36 13.87 1.40
CA SER A 70 1.36 13.68 2.84
C SER A 70 -0.02 13.99 3.42
N PHE A 71 -0.28 13.45 4.61
CA PHE A 71 -1.50 13.69 5.34
C PHE A 71 -1.22 13.86 6.84
N SER A 72 -2.11 14.60 7.49
CA SER A 72 -2.18 14.78 8.92
C SER A 72 -3.44 14.11 9.48
N PRO A 73 -3.55 13.92 10.80
CA PRO A 73 -4.76 13.39 11.43
C PRO A 73 -6.01 14.16 10.99
N ASP A 74 -6.99 13.45 10.45
CA ASP A 74 -8.27 13.96 9.99
C ASP A 74 -9.30 12.82 10.07
N GLN A 75 -10.18 12.91 11.06
CA GLN A 75 -11.22 11.90 11.30
C GLN A 75 -12.19 11.77 10.12
N LYS A 76 -12.43 12.85 9.35
CA LYS A 76 -13.33 12.78 8.19
C LYS A 76 -12.74 11.98 7.03
N ARG A 77 -11.41 11.93 6.95
CA ARG A 77 -10.64 11.17 5.94
C ARG A 77 -10.14 9.82 6.45
N GLY A 78 -10.50 9.44 7.68
CA GLY A 78 -10.03 8.20 8.31
C GLY A 78 -8.56 8.23 8.75
N PHE A 79 -7.89 9.38 8.68
CA PHE A 79 -6.49 9.51 9.05
C PHE A 79 -6.33 9.63 10.56
N ALA A 80 -5.80 8.58 11.18
CA ALA A 80 -5.55 8.55 12.62
C ALA A 80 -4.21 9.20 13.02
N CYS A 81 -3.26 9.32 12.09
CA CYS A 81 -1.90 9.79 12.36
C CYS A 81 -1.33 10.60 11.19
N PHE A 82 -0.11 11.11 11.36
CA PHE A 82 0.65 11.72 10.27
C PHE A 82 1.27 10.65 9.38
N GLY A 83 1.22 10.85 8.08
CA GLY A 83 1.87 9.96 7.15
C GLY A 83 2.21 10.55 5.80
N LYS A 84 2.99 9.78 5.05
CA LYS A 84 3.35 10.06 3.66
C LYS A 84 2.87 8.93 2.75
N VAL A 85 2.56 9.30 1.52
CA VAL A 85 2.09 8.39 0.47
C VAL A 85 3.16 8.35 -0.61
N TYR A 86 3.49 7.14 -1.04
CA TYR A 86 4.49 6.88 -2.05
C TYR A 86 3.94 5.99 -3.15
N THR A 87 4.46 6.15 -4.35
CA THR A 87 4.32 5.16 -5.43
C THR A 87 5.67 4.52 -5.71
N ALA A 88 5.70 3.21 -5.91
CA ALA A 88 6.91 2.47 -6.22
C ALA A 88 6.76 1.72 -7.53
N ARG A 89 7.54 2.05 -8.57
CA ARG A 89 7.55 1.32 -9.83
C ARG A 89 8.56 0.19 -9.75
N ILE A 90 8.17 -0.99 -10.21
CA ILE A 90 9.00 -2.20 -10.14
C ILE A 90 9.37 -2.76 -11.52
N THR A 91 10.35 -3.66 -11.52
CA THR A 91 10.68 -4.50 -12.67
C THR A 91 9.62 -5.57 -12.92
N LYS A 92 9.50 -6.03 -14.17
CA LYS A 92 8.54 -7.07 -14.58
C LYS A 92 8.71 -8.43 -13.87
N ASN A 93 9.92 -8.71 -13.35
CA ASN A 93 10.27 -9.97 -12.70
C ASN A 93 10.49 -9.79 -11.20
N ALA A 94 9.78 -8.87 -10.56
CA ALA A 94 9.84 -8.73 -9.12
C ALA A 94 9.22 -9.96 -8.44
N ASP A 95 9.95 -10.52 -7.49
CA ASP A 95 9.47 -11.58 -6.62
C ASP A 95 8.87 -10.98 -5.34
N PHE A 96 7.84 -11.64 -4.82
CA PHE A 96 7.22 -11.28 -3.54
C PHE A 96 7.34 -12.47 -2.59
N ASP A 97 7.72 -12.19 -1.36
CA ASP A 97 7.87 -13.17 -0.30
C ASP A 97 7.23 -12.61 0.97
N TYR A 98 6.01 -13.05 1.24
CA TYR A 98 5.17 -12.51 2.31
C TYR A 98 4.70 -13.61 3.26
N ASP A 99 4.49 -13.23 4.53
CA ASP A 99 3.91 -14.14 5.51
C ASP A 99 2.42 -14.37 5.22
N ILE A 100 2.07 -15.61 4.90
CA ILE A 100 0.68 -16.04 4.66
C ILE A 100 -0.25 -15.82 5.86
N ASN A 101 0.31 -15.67 7.06
CA ASN A 101 -0.47 -15.35 8.26
C ASN A 101 -0.88 -13.88 8.30
N GLU A 102 -0.16 -13.01 7.62
CA GLU A 102 -0.38 -11.56 7.57
C GLU A 102 -1.13 -11.17 6.28
N ILE A 103 -0.73 -11.78 5.15
CA ILE A 103 -1.24 -11.50 3.81
C ILE A 103 -1.81 -12.79 3.21
N ALA A 104 -3.07 -12.78 2.83
CA ALA A 104 -3.69 -13.92 2.15
C ALA A 104 -3.20 -14.03 0.70
N ASP A 105 -3.12 -12.90 0.00
CA ASP A 105 -2.89 -12.86 -1.44
C ASP A 105 -2.43 -11.46 -1.88
N LEU A 106 -1.75 -11.39 -3.03
CA LEU A 106 -1.32 -10.14 -3.67
C LEU A 106 -1.86 -10.10 -5.10
N ARG A 107 -2.61 -9.06 -5.46
CA ARG A 107 -3.29 -8.96 -6.75
C ARG A 107 -2.96 -7.70 -7.50
N TRP A 108 -2.59 -7.87 -8.77
CA TRP A 108 -2.42 -6.76 -9.71
C TRP A 108 -3.75 -6.36 -10.32
N GLU A 109 -4.21 -5.15 -10.01
CA GLU A 109 -5.47 -4.62 -10.52
C GLU A 109 -5.29 -3.23 -11.14
N SER A 110 -6.11 -2.90 -12.13
CA SER A 110 -6.09 -1.56 -12.72
C SER A 110 -6.71 -0.54 -11.76
N ILE A 111 -6.30 0.72 -11.87
CA ILE A 111 -6.83 1.80 -11.03
C ILE A 111 -8.35 1.90 -11.15
N GLU A 112 -8.89 1.75 -12.37
CA GLU A 112 -10.34 1.79 -12.60
C GLU A 112 -11.05 0.65 -11.89
N LYS A 113 -10.49 -0.57 -11.93
CA LYS A 113 -11.08 -1.72 -11.25
C LYS A 113 -11.00 -1.58 -9.73
N ILE A 114 -9.94 -0.98 -9.19
CA ILE A 114 -9.84 -0.70 -7.75
C ILE A 114 -10.92 0.31 -7.32
N ARG A 115 -11.14 1.36 -8.13
CA ARG A 115 -12.23 2.32 -7.90
C ARG A 115 -13.59 1.63 -7.92
N ASP A 116 -13.84 0.80 -8.92
CA ASP A 116 -15.08 0.02 -9.04
C ASP A 116 -15.30 -0.94 -7.85
N LEU A 117 -14.26 -1.67 -7.43
CA LEU A 117 -14.31 -2.54 -6.25
C LEU A 117 -14.64 -1.75 -4.98
N TYR A 118 -14.04 -0.57 -4.81
CA TYR A 118 -14.29 0.29 -3.67
C TYR A 118 -15.71 0.86 -3.67
N GLU A 119 -16.24 1.24 -4.84
CA GLU A 119 -17.63 1.75 -4.96
C GLU A 119 -18.67 0.68 -4.60
N HIS A 120 -18.41 -0.59 -4.96
CA HIS A 120 -19.34 -1.68 -4.72
C HIS A 120 -19.21 -2.33 -3.33
N ASN A 121 -18.01 -2.38 -2.75
CA ASN A 121 -17.76 -3.04 -1.45
C ASN A 121 -16.79 -2.22 -0.56
N PRO A 122 -17.13 -0.98 -0.19
CA PRO A 122 -16.23 -0.09 0.56
C PRO A 122 -15.85 -0.66 1.94
N GLU A 123 -16.68 -1.48 2.56
CA GLU A 123 -16.45 -2.13 3.85
C GLU A 123 -15.34 -3.17 3.83
N MET A 124 -14.99 -3.70 2.65
CA MET A 124 -13.87 -4.61 2.49
C MET A 124 -12.53 -3.88 2.49
N PHE A 125 -12.52 -2.56 2.31
CA PHE A 125 -11.29 -1.78 2.29
C PHE A 125 -10.96 -1.23 3.67
N LYS A 126 -9.67 -1.01 3.90
CA LYS A 126 -9.19 -0.26 5.05
C LYS A 126 -9.81 1.16 5.07
N GLY A 127 -10.15 1.67 6.24
CA GLY A 127 -10.93 2.92 6.35
C GLY A 127 -10.25 4.17 5.78
N ASP A 128 -8.92 4.22 5.74
CA ASP A 128 -8.12 5.30 5.14
C ASP A 128 -7.81 5.05 3.65
N PHE A 129 -8.31 3.94 3.08
CA PHE A 129 -7.92 3.48 1.75
C PHE A 129 -8.23 4.48 0.66
N LYS A 130 -9.49 4.94 0.60
CA LYS A 130 -9.94 5.90 -0.43
C LYS A 130 -9.08 7.15 -0.43
N SER A 131 -8.88 7.77 0.73
CA SER A 131 -8.18 9.04 0.82
C SER A 131 -6.68 8.91 0.49
N ILE A 132 -6.03 7.79 0.85
CA ILE A 132 -4.64 7.53 0.43
C ILE A 132 -4.57 7.23 -1.08
N PHE A 133 -5.51 6.45 -1.60
CA PHE A 133 -5.55 6.09 -3.02
C PHE A 133 -5.77 7.32 -3.92
N GLU A 134 -6.64 8.23 -3.50
CA GLU A 134 -6.83 9.53 -4.17
C GLU A 134 -5.56 10.38 -4.17
N LEU A 135 -4.81 10.44 -3.05
CA LEU A 135 -3.52 11.13 -3.01
C LEU A 135 -2.50 10.51 -3.95
N ALA A 136 -2.53 9.18 -4.12
CA ALA A 136 -1.58 8.49 -4.98
C ALA A 136 -1.87 8.63 -6.48
N PHE A 137 -3.14 8.74 -6.89
CA PHE A 137 -3.54 8.58 -8.30
C PHE A 137 -4.50 9.63 -8.87
N ASN A 138 -4.92 10.65 -8.11
CA ASN A 138 -5.72 11.77 -8.62
C ASN A 138 -4.88 13.04 -8.88
N SER A 139 -3.63 12.87 -9.35
CA SER A 139 -2.80 13.98 -9.85
C SER A 139 -3.16 14.35 -11.29
#